data_AF-B1JZG7-F1
#
_entry.id   AF-B1JZG7-F1
#
_cell.length_a   1.000
_cell.length_b   1.000
_cell.length_c   1.000
_cell.angle_alpha   90.00
_cell.angle_beta   90.00
_cell.angle_gamma   90.00
#
_symmetry.space_group_name_H-M   'P 1'
#
loop_
_entity.id
_entity.type
_entity.pdbx_description
1 polymer ?
#
loop_
_entity_poly.entity_id
_entity_poly.type
_entity_poly.pdbx_seq_one_letter_code
_entity_poly.pdbx_strand_id
1 'polypeptide(L)'
;MDFEIRSGDGLRALSRGKVGGYAARFNSPSCDLGGFTEIIRPGAFASSLRAGLNIRALYHHDDLSLLGTTQAGTLRLREDDSGLAFELDLPDTSYGRDVAVLVERGDIAGCSFGFRVEANGDFWEERAGAVVRELRAVHLHEITLTHDPAYRDTTVAKRSMPGNRPRDLRALWLETL
;
A
#
# COMPACT_ATOMS: atom_id res chain seq x y z
N MET A 1 -14.37 10.21 2.59
CA MET A 1 -13.50 9.21 1.94
C MET A 1 -12.50 8.78 2.97
N ASP A 2 -12.44 7.49 3.25
CA ASP A 2 -11.60 6.93 4.29
C ASP A 2 -10.17 6.72 3.76
N PHE A 3 -9.18 6.77 4.65
CA PHE A 3 -7.78 6.50 4.32
C PHE A 3 -7.53 5.00 4.37
N GLU A 4 -6.86 4.47 3.35
CA GLU A 4 -6.67 3.04 3.13
C GLU A 4 -5.18 2.70 3.07
N ILE A 5 -4.80 1.56 3.65
CA ILE A 5 -3.42 1.05 3.71
C ILE A 5 -3.35 -0.32 3.01
N ARG A 6 -2.30 -0.56 2.22
CA ARG A 6 -2.08 -1.80 1.44
C ARG A 6 -0.61 -2.11 1.26
N SER A 7 -0.28 -3.35 0.94
CA SER A 7 1.10 -3.82 0.89
C SER A 7 1.60 -4.14 -0.51
N GLY A 8 2.92 -4.04 -0.68
CA GLY A 8 3.68 -4.39 -1.86
C GLY A 8 4.96 -5.14 -1.51
N ASP A 9 5.61 -5.69 -2.54
CA ASP A 9 6.70 -6.65 -2.40
C ASP A 9 8.02 -6.16 -3.03
N GLY A 10 9.12 -6.77 -2.60
CA GLY A 10 10.42 -6.66 -3.27
C GLY A 10 11.25 -5.46 -2.84
N LEU A 11 11.10 -5.01 -1.59
CA LEU A 11 12.03 -4.08 -0.95
C LEU A 11 13.42 -4.71 -0.87
N ARG A 12 14.43 -3.95 -1.29
CA ARG A 12 15.84 -4.34 -1.22
C ARG A 12 16.73 -3.13 -1.03
N ALA A 13 17.90 -3.36 -0.46
CA ALA A 13 18.99 -2.40 -0.53
C ALA A 13 19.48 -2.27 -1.98
N LEU A 14 19.59 -1.04 -2.47
CA LEU A 14 20.18 -0.73 -3.79
C LEU A 14 21.66 -0.38 -3.65
N SER A 15 21.99 0.34 -2.57
CA SER A 15 23.34 0.66 -2.13
C SER A 15 23.30 1.01 -0.64
N ARG A 16 24.45 1.29 -0.03
CA ARG A 16 24.49 1.83 1.34
C ARG A 16 23.66 3.11 1.41
N GLY A 17 22.67 3.14 2.31
CA GLY A 17 21.77 4.28 2.49
C GLY A 17 20.74 4.50 1.37
N LYS A 18 20.57 3.56 0.43
CA LYS A 18 19.53 3.64 -0.60
C LYS A 18 18.77 2.32 -0.69
N VAL A 19 17.45 2.40 -0.69
CA VAL A 19 16.56 1.25 -0.82
C VAL A 19 15.55 1.46 -1.94
N GLY A 20 14.98 0.38 -2.46
CA GLY A 20 13.97 0.45 -3.51
C GLY A 20 13.22 -0.85 -3.69
N GLY A 21 12.19 -0.82 -4.50
CA GLY A 21 11.30 -1.96 -4.73
C GLY A 21 9.98 -1.53 -5.34
N TYR A 22 8.94 -2.32 -5.11
CA TYR A 22 7.58 -2.00 -5.53
C TYR A 22 6.70 -1.78 -4.30
N ALA A 23 6.12 -0.58 -4.20
CA ALA A 23 5.14 -0.27 -3.15
C ALA A 23 3.79 -0.93 -3.44
N ALA A 24 3.49 -1.21 -4.70
CA ALA A 24 2.28 -1.89 -5.15
C ALA A 24 2.55 -2.68 -6.43
N ARG A 25 1.89 -3.83 -6.60
CA ARG A 25 1.90 -4.63 -7.85
C ARG A 25 0.58 -4.45 -8.61
N PHE A 26 0.67 -4.31 -9.93
CA PHE A 26 -0.52 -4.21 -10.78
C PHE A 26 -1.05 -5.57 -11.20
N ASN A 27 -2.36 -5.61 -11.45
CA ASN A 27 -3.09 -6.76 -12.00
C ASN A 27 -2.95 -8.07 -11.21
N SER A 28 -2.43 -8.01 -9.97
CA SER A 28 -2.41 -9.13 -9.04
C SER A 28 -3.52 -8.94 -8.02
N PRO A 29 -4.34 -9.98 -7.74
CA PRO A 29 -5.25 -9.93 -6.61
C PRO A 29 -4.47 -9.86 -5.30
N SER A 30 -4.97 -9.09 -4.34
CA SER A 30 -4.53 -9.12 -2.96
C SER A 30 -4.90 -10.44 -2.28
N CYS A 31 -4.42 -10.63 -1.05
CA CYS A 31 -5.07 -11.55 -0.12
C CYS A 31 -6.53 -11.12 0.16
N ASP A 32 -7.32 -11.99 0.79
CA ASP A 32 -8.65 -11.59 1.25
C ASP A 32 -8.53 -10.48 2.31
N LEU A 33 -9.19 -9.36 2.05
CA LEU A 33 -9.17 -8.16 2.88
C LEU A 33 -10.39 -8.09 3.80
N GLY A 34 -10.92 -9.25 4.22
CA GLY A 34 -12.10 -9.35 5.06
C GLY A 34 -13.39 -9.51 4.26
N GLY A 35 -13.38 -10.37 3.24
CA GLY A 35 -14.54 -10.70 2.40
C GLY A 35 -14.48 -10.17 0.97
N PHE A 36 -13.35 -9.62 0.54
CA PHE A 36 -13.10 -9.24 -0.85
C PHE A 36 -11.61 -9.25 -1.18
N THR A 37 -11.28 -9.44 -2.44
CA THR A 37 -9.92 -9.24 -2.98
C THR A 37 -9.85 -7.93 -3.75
N GLU A 38 -8.69 -7.29 -3.77
CA GLU A 38 -8.46 -6.04 -4.47
C GLU A 38 -7.41 -6.21 -5.57
N ILE A 39 -7.62 -5.56 -6.71
CA ILE A 39 -6.68 -5.52 -7.83
C ILE A 39 -6.37 -4.06 -8.13
N ILE A 40 -5.09 -3.72 -8.16
CA ILE A 40 -4.64 -2.38 -8.55
C ILE A 40 -4.41 -2.38 -10.05
N ARG A 41 -5.08 -1.47 -10.77
CA ARG A 41 -4.93 -1.34 -12.22
C ARG A 41 -3.77 -0.41 -12.58
N PRO A 42 -3.05 -0.67 -13.69
CA PRO A 42 -2.08 0.30 -14.22
C PRO A 42 -2.71 1.68 -14.40
N GLY A 43 -1.98 2.73 -14.03
CA GLY A 43 -2.49 4.09 -14.06
C GLY A 43 -3.18 4.54 -12.77
N ALA A 44 -3.40 3.65 -11.80
CA ALA A 44 -4.10 3.99 -10.55
C ALA A 44 -3.42 5.13 -9.77
N PHE A 45 -2.09 5.26 -9.82
CA PHE A 45 -1.35 6.31 -9.13
C PHE A 45 -1.00 7.49 -10.04
N ALA A 46 -1.29 7.41 -11.34
CA ALA A 46 -0.80 8.36 -12.33
C ALA A 46 -1.27 9.81 -12.07
N SER A 47 -2.50 9.98 -11.55
CA SER A 47 -3.02 11.28 -11.10
C SER A 47 -2.15 11.87 -9.98
N SER A 48 -1.92 11.09 -8.92
CA SER A 48 -1.09 11.49 -7.77
C SER A 48 0.34 11.86 -8.16
N LEU A 49 0.96 11.07 -9.05
CA LEU A 49 2.34 11.31 -9.49
C LEU A 49 2.45 12.58 -10.35
N ARG A 50 1.45 12.87 -11.20
CA ARG A 50 1.44 14.09 -12.04
C ARG A 50 1.12 15.35 -11.26
N ALA A 51 0.30 15.25 -10.21
CA ALA A 51 -0.13 16.40 -9.41
C ALA A 51 1.01 17.06 -8.62
N GLY A 52 2.19 16.43 -8.54
CA GLY A 52 3.35 16.98 -7.82
C GLY A 52 3.12 17.04 -6.31
N LEU A 53 2.26 16.17 -5.79
CA LEU A 53 1.96 16.10 -4.36
C LEU A 53 3.21 15.67 -3.58
N ASN A 54 3.31 16.17 -2.35
CA ASN A 54 4.35 15.76 -1.43
C ASN A 54 4.01 14.39 -0.83
N ILE A 55 4.46 13.33 -1.48
CA ILE A 55 4.30 11.95 -1.03
C ILE A 55 5.48 11.61 -0.11
N ARG A 56 5.18 10.95 1.00
CA ARG A 56 6.14 10.64 2.07
C ARG A 56 6.54 9.18 2.02
N ALA A 57 7.80 8.90 2.37
CA ALA A 57 8.25 7.58 2.76
C ALA A 57 8.40 7.55 4.28
N LEU A 58 7.66 6.65 4.94
CA LEU A 58 7.63 6.52 6.39
C LEU A 58 8.14 5.15 6.84
N TYR A 59 8.44 5.02 8.13
CA TYR A 59 8.58 3.73 8.79
C TYR A 59 7.29 3.40 9.57
N HIS A 60 6.69 2.24 9.36
CA HIS A 60 5.44 1.78 10.01
C HIS A 60 4.25 2.75 10.01
N HIS A 61 4.01 3.47 8.91
CA HIS A 61 2.95 4.49 8.82
C HIS A 61 3.00 5.58 9.91
N ASP A 62 4.15 5.73 10.58
CA ASP A 62 4.35 6.72 11.62
C ASP A 62 4.83 8.04 10.99
N ASP A 63 3.98 9.07 11.08
CA ASP A 63 4.26 10.43 10.59
C ASP A 63 5.52 11.04 11.23
N LEU A 64 5.90 10.61 12.44
CA LEU A 64 7.11 11.07 13.13
C LEU A 64 8.38 10.39 12.60
N SER A 65 8.24 9.24 11.95
CA SER A 65 9.33 8.42 11.43
C SER A 65 9.53 8.64 9.93
N LEU A 66 9.71 9.91 9.54
CA LEU A 66 9.91 10.31 8.15
C LEU A 66 11.29 9.87 7.62
N LEU A 67 11.28 9.16 6.49
CA LEU A 67 12.48 8.70 5.80
C LEU A 67 12.78 9.56 4.55
N GLY A 68 11.77 10.04 3.84
CA GLY A 68 12.01 10.87 2.66
C GLY A 68 10.73 11.38 2.02
N THR A 69 10.87 12.25 1.02
CA THR A 69 9.72 12.82 0.33
C THR A 69 9.99 13.07 -1.15
N THR A 70 8.92 13.09 -1.95
CA THR A 70 9.00 13.46 -3.38
C THR A 70 9.39 14.92 -3.54
N GLN A 71 8.90 15.81 -2.66
CA GLN A 71 9.22 17.24 -2.71
C GLN A 71 10.72 17.53 -2.49
N ALA A 72 11.37 16.79 -1.58
CA ALA A 72 12.81 16.93 -1.33
C ALA A 72 13.66 16.16 -2.36
N GLY A 73 13.04 15.39 -3.26
CA GLY A 73 13.74 14.55 -4.24
C GLY A 73 14.41 13.30 -3.66
N THR A 74 14.23 13.01 -2.36
CA THR A 74 14.81 11.83 -1.68
C THR A 74 13.96 10.58 -1.85
N LEU A 75 12.68 10.73 -2.20
CA LEU A 75 11.80 9.66 -2.67
C LEU A 75 11.51 9.87 -4.16
N ARG A 76 11.77 8.85 -4.98
CA ARG A 76 11.36 8.82 -6.39
C ARG A 76 10.35 7.70 -6.58
N LEU A 77 9.25 8.00 -7.25
CA LEU A 77 8.16 7.08 -7.53
C LEU A 77 7.89 7.06 -9.04
N ARG A 78 7.62 5.88 -9.59
CA ARG A 78 7.27 5.72 -10.99
C ARG A 78 6.37 4.50 -11.18
N GLU A 79 5.36 4.63 -12.03
CA GLU A 79 4.65 3.44 -12.54
C GLU A 79 5.43 2.79 -13.68
N ASP A 80 5.47 1.46 -13.67
CA ASP A 80 5.85 0.63 -14.81
C ASP A 80 4.82 -0.48 -15.04
N ASP A 81 5.08 -1.37 -16.00
CA ASP A 81 4.16 -2.47 -16.34
C ASP A 81 3.91 -3.43 -15.17
N SER A 82 4.80 -3.44 -14.17
CA SER A 82 4.71 -4.33 -13.00
C SER A 82 4.01 -3.68 -11.80
N GLY A 83 4.10 -2.36 -11.63
CA GLY A 83 3.58 -1.71 -10.43
C GLY A 83 4.07 -0.28 -10.17
N LEU A 84 3.89 0.16 -8.94
CA LEU A 84 4.44 1.42 -8.42
C LEU A 84 5.84 1.16 -7.87
N ALA A 85 6.85 1.41 -8.69
CA ALA A 85 8.26 1.32 -8.31
C ALA A 85 8.67 2.54 -7.47
N PHE A 86 9.60 2.34 -6.54
CA PHE A 86 10.18 3.41 -5.75
C PHE A 86 11.69 3.25 -5.56
N GLU A 87 12.35 4.39 -5.36
CA GLU A 87 13.69 4.49 -4.82
C GLU A 87 13.71 5.54 -3.71
N LEU A 88 14.38 5.23 -2.60
CA LEU A 88 14.46 6.07 -1.42
C LEU A 88 15.90 6.24 -0.97
N ASP A 89 16.33 7.49 -0.82
CA ASP A 89 17.57 7.82 -0.13
C ASP A 89 17.27 7.92 1.36
N LEU A 90 17.83 7.00 2.14
CA LEU A 90 17.64 6.98 3.58
C LEU A 90 18.41 8.14 4.21
N PRO A 91 17.79 8.86 5.16
CA PRO A 91 18.40 10.01 5.79
C PRO A 91 19.41 9.54 6.84
N ASP A 92 20.40 10.37 7.17
CA ASP A 92 21.36 10.06 8.24
C ASP A 92 20.79 10.38 9.64
N THR A 93 19.57 9.94 9.89
CA THR A 93 18.89 9.95 11.19
C THR A 93 18.99 8.58 11.84
N SER A 94 18.60 8.45 13.12
CA SER A 94 18.50 7.13 13.75
C SER A 94 17.57 6.21 12.96
N TYR A 95 16.37 6.67 12.61
CA TYR A 95 15.44 5.89 11.78
C TYR A 95 16.02 5.47 10.44
N GLY A 96 16.67 6.37 9.70
CA GLY A 96 17.23 6.03 8.39
C GLY A 96 18.39 5.03 8.48
N ARG A 97 19.28 5.16 9.47
CA ARG A 97 20.36 4.20 9.72
C ARG A 97 19.83 2.84 10.18
N ASP A 98 18.87 2.84 11.10
CA ASP A 98 18.28 1.62 11.65
C ASP A 98 17.54 0.86 10.55
N VAL A 99 16.71 1.55 9.74
CA VAL A 99 16.03 0.96 8.59
C VAL A 99 17.02 0.43 7.56
N ALA A 100 18.12 1.14 7.29
CA ALA A 100 19.14 0.63 6.36
C ALA A 100 19.72 -0.72 6.82
N VAL A 101 20.08 -0.82 8.10
CA VAL A 101 20.60 -2.06 8.69
C VAL A 101 19.56 -3.18 8.67
N LEU A 102 18.31 -2.88 9.04
CA LEU A 102 17.23 -3.86 9.07
C LEU A 102 16.85 -4.35 7.67
N VAL A 103 16.89 -3.50 6.65
CA VAL A 103 16.68 -3.91 5.25
C VAL A 103 17.85 -4.77 4.75
N GLU A 104 19.10 -4.40 5.05
CA GLU A 104 20.28 -5.18 4.66
C GLU A 104 20.28 -6.58 5.28
N ARG A 105 19.80 -6.70 6.52
CA ARG A 105 19.63 -7.98 7.20
C ARG A 105 18.42 -8.79 6.73
N GLY A 106 17.48 -8.16 6.03
CA GLY A 106 16.21 -8.77 5.61
C GLY A 106 15.12 -8.77 6.68
N ASP A 107 15.32 -8.08 7.81
CA ASP A 107 14.32 -7.94 8.87
C ASP A 107 13.15 -7.04 8.40
N ILE A 108 13.44 -6.03 7.57
CA ILE A 108 12.43 -5.24 6.84
C ILE A 108 12.51 -5.61 5.37
N ALA A 109 11.50 -6.35 4.90
CA ALA A 109 11.39 -6.79 3.51
C ALA A 109 10.09 -6.33 2.81
N GLY A 110 9.21 -5.65 3.55
CA GLY A 110 7.91 -5.21 3.08
C GLY A 110 7.85 -3.72 2.76
N CYS A 111 7.01 -3.39 1.79
CA CYS A 111 6.56 -2.02 1.58
C CYS A 111 5.03 -1.98 1.71
N SER A 112 4.48 -0.88 2.19
CA SER A 112 3.06 -0.60 2.17
C SER A 112 2.82 0.80 1.62
N PHE A 113 1.57 1.15 1.33
CA PHE A 113 1.17 2.46 0.81
C PHE A 113 -0.18 2.89 1.38
N GLY A 114 -0.25 4.18 1.72
CA GLY A 114 -1.44 4.84 2.23
C GLY A 114 -2.08 5.73 1.18
N PHE A 115 -3.38 5.58 0.93
CA PHE A 115 -4.10 6.31 -0.11
C PHE A 115 -5.55 6.63 0.25
N ARG A 116 -6.19 7.42 -0.59
CA ARG A 116 -7.65 7.57 -0.64
C ARG A 116 -8.11 7.28 -2.06
N VAL A 117 -9.27 6.64 -2.22
CA VAL A 117 -9.85 6.44 -3.54
C VAL A 117 -10.42 7.75 -4.07
N GLU A 118 -10.11 8.08 -5.31
CA GLU A 118 -10.69 9.25 -5.97
C GLU A 118 -12.18 9.04 -6.28
N ALA A 119 -12.91 10.10 -6.61
CA ALA A 119 -14.31 9.95 -7.03
C ALA A 119 -14.40 9.05 -8.27
N ASN A 120 -15.20 7.96 -8.19
CA ASN A 120 -15.28 6.92 -9.22
C ASN A 120 -13.92 6.22 -9.52
N GLY A 121 -12.98 6.29 -8.57
CA GLY A 121 -11.64 5.73 -8.68
C GLY A 121 -11.56 4.24 -8.38
N ASP A 122 -12.68 3.61 -8.00
CA ASP A 122 -12.79 2.16 -7.85
C ASP A 122 -14.00 1.58 -8.57
N PHE A 123 -13.95 0.27 -8.77
CA PHE A 123 -15.03 -0.52 -9.32
C PHE A 123 -15.19 -1.80 -8.50
N TRP A 124 -16.43 -2.17 -8.21
CA TRP A 124 -16.74 -3.36 -7.42
C TRP A 124 -17.59 -4.31 -8.26
N GLU A 125 -17.17 -5.58 -8.30
CA GLU A 125 -17.93 -6.65 -8.93
C GLU A 125 -18.03 -7.86 -8.02
N GLU A 126 -19.06 -8.67 -8.25
CA GLU A 126 -19.17 -10.02 -7.71
C GLU A 126 -18.97 -10.99 -8.86
N ARG A 127 -18.00 -11.90 -8.72
CA ARG A 127 -17.66 -12.88 -9.72
C ARG A 127 -17.53 -14.25 -9.08
N ALA A 128 -18.40 -15.18 -9.47
CA ALA A 128 -18.42 -16.55 -8.97
C ALA A 128 -18.41 -16.65 -7.42
N GLY A 129 -19.18 -15.78 -6.75
CA GLY A 129 -19.28 -15.75 -5.29
C GLY A 129 -18.12 -15.07 -4.56
N ALA A 130 -17.13 -14.52 -5.29
CA ALA A 130 -16.08 -13.69 -4.74
C ALA A 130 -16.36 -12.21 -5.04
N VAL A 131 -16.15 -11.34 -4.05
CA VAL A 131 -16.20 -9.89 -4.24
C VAL A 131 -14.81 -9.41 -4.67
N VAL A 132 -14.75 -8.71 -5.79
CA VAL A 132 -13.52 -8.12 -6.31
C VAL A 132 -13.68 -6.61 -6.39
N ARG A 133 -12.67 -5.89 -5.88
CA ARG A 133 -12.52 -4.45 -6.07
C ARG A 133 -11.37 -4.17 -7.01
N GLU A 134 -11.56 -3.28 -7.96
CA GLU A 134 -10.49 -2.71 -8.76
C GLU A 134 -10.20 -1.28 -8.33
N LEU A 135 -8.95 -0.98 -8.01
CA LEU A 135 -8.47 0.40 -7.85
C LEU A 135 -7.98 0.92 -9.19
N ARG A 136 -8.60 2.00 -9.68
CA ARG A 136 -8.37 2.62 -10.99
C ARG A 136 -7.84 4.04 -10.90
N ALA A 137 -8.13 4.75 -9.81
CA ALA A 137 -7.58 6.07 -9.51
C ALA A 137 -7.55 6.30 -8.00
N VAL A 138 -6.36 6.56 -7.46
CA VAL A 138 -6.16 6.82 -6.03
C VAL A 138 -5.28 8.05 -5.81
N HIS A 139 -5.59 8.75 -4.73
CA HIS A 139 -4.77 9.79 -4.15
C HIS A 139 -3.77 9.17 -3.17
N LEU A 140 -2.52 8.97 -3.63
CA LEU A 140 -1.43 8.41 -2.85
C LEU A 140 -0.89 9.47 -1.87
N HIS A 141 -0.80 9.11 -0.59
CA HIS A 141 -0.27 9.97 0.46
C HIS A 141 1.13 9.57 0.89
N GLU A 142 1.39 8.26 0.94
CA GLU A 142 2.65 7.74 1.45
C GLU A 142 2.95 6.34 0.93
N ILE A 143 4.24 6.00 0.96
CA ILE A 143 4.71 4.63 1.07
C ILE A 143 5.31 4.43 2.46
N THR A 144 5.35 3.20 2.95
CA THR A 144 6.02 2.89 4.20
C THR A 144 6.83 1.62 4.10
N LEU A 145 7.99 1.60 4.78
CA LEU A 145 8.78 0.39 4.97
C LEU A 145 8.33 -0.28 6.26
N THR A 146 8.13 -1.60 6.21
CA THR A 146 7.59 -2.38 7.34
C THR A 146 8.15 -3.80 7.34
N HIS A 147 8.43 -4.35 8.52
CA HIS A 147 8.78 -5.77 8.70
C HIS A 147 7.57 -6.69 8.54
N ASP A 148 6.36 -6.15 8.70
CA ASP A 148 5.11 -6.85 8.48
C ASP A 148 4.40 -6.26 7.25
N PRO A 149 4.80 -6.63 6.02
CA PRO A 149 3.98 -6.34 4.85
C PRO A 149 2.60 -6.99 4.98
N ALA A 150 2.48 -8.06 5.77
CA ALA A 150 1.25 -8.82 5.92
C ALA A 150 0.47 -8.51 7.21
N TYR A 151 0.53 -7.29 7.76
CA TYR A 151 -0.43 -6.98 8.83
C TYR A 151 -1.84 -7.03 8.25
N ARG A 152 -2.52 -8.11 8.64
CA ARG A 152 -3.93 -8.45 8.44
C ARG A 152 -4.84 -7.41 9.10
N ASP A 153 -4.62 -6.12 8.85
CA ASP A 153 -5.52 -5.09 9.36
C ASP A 153 -6.71 -4.96 8.41
N THR A 154 -7.46 -6.05 8.38
CA THR A 154 -8.78 -6.18 7.76
C THR A 154 -9.77 -5.18 8.34
N THR A 155 -9.45 -4.47 9.42
CA THR A 155 -10.37 -3.52 10.06
C THR A 155 -10.57 -2.26 9.21
N VAL A 156 -9.49 -1.68 8.67
CA VAL A 156 -9.58 -0.50 7.79
C VAL A 156 -10.17 -0.90 6.44
N ALA A 157 -9.69 -2.00 5.85
CA ALA A 157 -10.20 -2.50 4.57
C ALA A 157 -11.69 -2.89 4.61
N LYS A 158 -12.16 -3.54 5.68
CA LYS A 158 -13.57 -3.92 5.86
C LYS A 158 -14.52 -2.71 5.97
N ARG A 159 -14.04 -1.56 6.47
CA ARG A 159 -14.84 -0.33 6.55
C ARG A 159 -15.07 0.29 5.17
N SER A 160 -14.15 0.08 4.23
CA SER A 160 -14.27 0.57 2.85
C SER A 160 -15.31 -0.19 2.02
N MET A 161 -15.77 -1.37 2.46
CA MET A 161 -16.82 -2.11 1.76
C MET A 161 -18.18 -1.42 1.96
N PRO A 162 -18.94 -1.09 0.89
CA PRO A 162 -20.24 -0.41 1.01
C PRO A 162 -21.24 -1.22 1.87
N GLY A 163 -21.80 -0.57 2.89
CA GLY A 163 -22.66 -1.20 3.91
C GLY A 163 -24.06 -1.66 3.48
N ASN A 164 -24.47 -1.46 2.22
CA ASN A 164 -25.84 -1.76 1.75
C ASN A 164 -25.97 -3.12 1.05
N ARG A 165 -25.17 -4.11 1.44
CA ARG A 165 -25.29 -5.48 0.91
C ARG A 165 -25.95 -6.38 1.97
N PRO A 166 -26.96 -7.19 1.61
CA PRO A 166 -27.62 -8.07 2.57
C PRO A 166 -26.58 -9.01 3.16
N ARG A 167 -26.27 -8.82 4.45
CA ARG A 167 -25.43 -9.73 5.21
C ARG A 167 -26.19 -11.05 5.29
N ASP A 168 -25.67 -12.11 4.68
CA ASP A 168 -26.19 -13.45 4.95
C ASP A 168 -25.83 -13.81 6.39
N LEU A 169 -26.79 -13.58 7.30
CA LEU A 169 -26.66 -13.84 8.72
C LEU A 169 -26.44 -15.33 9.04
N ARG A 170 -26.54 -16.23 8.05
CA ARG A 170 -26.29 -17.67 8.24
C ARG A 170 -24.81 -18.03 8.30
N ALA A 171 -23.92 -17.22 7.74
CA ALA A 171 -22.47 -17.48 7.78
C ALA A 171 -21.84 -17.17 9.16
N LEU A 172 -22.49 -16.34 9.99
CA LEU A 172 -21.99 -15.94 11.31
C LEU A 172 -22.27 -16.95 12.43
N TRP A 173 -23.10 -17.97 12.20
CA TRP A 173 -23.44 -18.98 13.20
C TRP A 173 -22.47 -20.17 13.26
N LEU A 174 -21.55 -20.29 12.29
CA LEU A 174 -20.58 -21.40 12.22
C LEU A 174 -19.22 -21.09 12.88
N GLU A 175 -19.01 -19.88 13.41
CA GLU A 175 -17.75 -19.49 14.08
C GLU A 175 -17.84 -19.45 15.62
N THR A 176 -18.95 -19.87 16.23
CA THR A 176 -19.17 -19.87 17.69
C THR A 176 -19.52 -21.22 18.31
N LEU A 177 -19.09 -22.33 17.69
CA LEU A 177 -19.09 -23.66 18.34
C LEU A 177 -17.68 -24.24 18.43
#